data_AF-A0A956QA10-F1
#
_entry.id   AF-A0A956QA10-F1
#
_cell.length_a   1.000
_cell.length_b   1.000
_cell.length_c   1.000
_cell.angle_alpha   90.00
_cell.angle_beta   90.00
_cell.angle_gamma   90.00
#
_symmetry.space_group_name_H-M   'P 1'
#
loop_
_entity.id
_entity.type
_entity.pdbx_description
1 polymer ?
#
loop_
_entity_poly.entity_id
_entity_poly.type
_entity_poly.pdbx_seq_one_letter_code
_entity_poly.pdbx_strand_id
1 'polypeptide(L)'
;MLKAGDLLSDRYQIEKVLGQGGMGAVYLAHDTRIPTRWAVKEMSDAFADPTERDEAIETFKAEARILSGLNHPNLPRITDHFSNDGRQYLVMDFVDGVTLETLLEEQKKLPVATVIDLAIQITEVLEYLHTRDKPVIFRDFKPGNVMVTPEGKAKLIDFGIARHFSSGKSSDTRALGTPGYAAPEQYGKGQSDPRTDIYALGATLYQALTGHDPTENPFVFPAFREQRPEVPEALEAIILKCVSLKADERFPSASALRQALESLREDPAAYRHLPDRLKTAPLAPPTAMGFEPKLLRFGPVKRGEVVKGKVVLRGDFDHKLKSSQRWLSIQPNRVQGNNVSVEVAVSTAKMVDGGNFQGELSVAGCPELDPLRVEVAVEPSHVTAWTLALAFLICLGSFIPLAGYLATGLLFSIFLATPRGERAVLKAFLVVAILASIGWTALGTLIGFGLTKVDWSRVNPWRENHSQPASPTPTGFFLDSRNEVAYRTEKRLVPGTVVDSRGGPAWDPGIALEEFHDRVS
;
A
#
# COMPACT_ATOMS: atom_id res chain seq x y z
N MET A 1 -7.22 36.84 -7.32
CA MET A 1 -7.81 36.54 -6.01
C MET A 1 -8.20 37.87 -5.40
N LEU A 2 -9.45 37.98 -4.96
CA LEU A 2 -9.98 39.23 -4.43
C LEU A 2 -9.40 39.52 -3.04
N LYS A 3 -9.28 40.79 -2.71
CA LYS A 3 -8.76 41.30 -1.45
C LYS A 3 -9.87 41.96 -0.63
N ALA A 4 -9.62 42.09 0.66
CA ALA A 4 -10.49 42.87 1.54
C ALA A 4 -10.68 44.29 0.98
N GLY A 5 -11.94 44.72 0.88
CA GLY A 5 -12.33 46.01 0.32
C GLY A 5 -12.78 45.98 -1.14
N ASP A 6 -12.45 44.93 -1.91
CA ASP A 6 -12.92 44.78 -3.30
C ASP A 6 -14.45 44.72 -3.35
N LEU A 7 -15.06 45.40 -4.31
CA LEU A 7 -16.51 45.51 -4.46
C LEU A 7 -16.97 44.74 -5.70
N LEU A 8 -17.87 43.79 -5.51
CA LEU A 8 -18.47 43.01 -6.59
C LEU A 8 -19.90 43.46 -6.86
N SER A 9 -20.25 43.64 -8.14
CA SER A 9 -21.59 44.02 -8.60
C SER A 9 -22.18 45.24 -7.86
N ASP A 10 -21.31 46.21 -7.52
CA ASP A 10 -21.65 47.42 -6.75
C ASP A 10 -22.45 47.15 -5.46
N ARG A 11 -22.23 45.99 -4.83
CA ARG A 11 -23.02 45.55 -3.69
C ARG A 11 -22.26 44.70 -2.67
N TYR A 12 -21.51 43.71 -3.11
CA TYR A 12 -20.89 42.75 -2.20
C TYR A 12 -19.43 43.16 -1.97
N GLN A 13 -19.16 43.75 -0.81
CA GLN A 13 -17.80 44.14 -0.44
C GLN A 13 -17.09 42.99 0.25
N ILE A 14 -15.96 42.55 -0.29
CA ILE A 14 -15.19 41.44 0.25
C ILE A 14 -14.57 41.84 1.60
N GLU A 15 -14.80 41.03 2.64
CA GLU A 15 -14.18 41.19 3.96
C GLU A 15 -12.90 40.36 4.05
N LYS A 16 -12.96 39.07 3.70
CA LYS A 16 -11.81 38.14 3.75
C LYS A 16 -12.04 36.89 2.89
N VAL A 17 -10.96 36.15 2.63
CA VAL A 17 -11.02 34.81 2.04
C VAL A 17 -11.43 33.80 3.11
N LEU A 18 -12.41 32.94 2.82
CA LEU A 18 -12.85 31.84 3.68
C LEU A 18 -12.17 30.52 3.30
N GLY A 19 -11.94 30.29 2.01
CA GLY A 19 -11.26 29.09 1.53
C GLY A 19 -10.90 29.19 0.06
N GLN A 20 -9.93 28.38 -0.36
CA GLN A 20 -9.45 28.31 -1.74
C GLN A 20 -9.17 26.85 -2.11
N GLY A 21 -9.57 26.44 -3.32
CA GLY A 21 -9.31 25.10 -3.82
C GLY A 21 -9.38 25.03 -5.35
N GLY A 22 -9.34 23.81 -5.89
CA GLY A 22 -9.35 23.59 -7.35
C GLY A 22 -10.61 24.10 -8.07
N MET A 23 -11.71 24.29 -7.33
CA MET A 23 -12.99 24.78 -7.87
C MET A 23 -13.13 26.31 -7.82
N GLY A 24 -12.13 27.02 -7.27
CA GLY A 24 -12.14 28.48 -7.12
C GLY A 24 -11.92 28.93 -5.68
N ALA A 25 -12.48 30.09 -5.33
CA ALA A 25 -12.30 30.70 -4.00
C ALA A 25 -13.66 31.08 -3.40
N VAL A 26 -13.75 31.00 -2.08
CA VAL A 26 -14.92 31.44 -1.32
C VAL A 26 -14.53 32.59 -0.43
N TYR A 27 -15.31 33.67 -0.47
CA TYR A 27 -15.06 34.90 0.25
C TYR A 27 -16.20 35.19 1.20
N LEU A 28 -15.88 35.79 2.35
CA LEU A 28 -16.86 36.46 3.19
C LEU A 28 -17.07 37.86 2.61
N ALA A 29 -18.32 38.23 2.37
CA ALA A 29 -18.66 39.55 1.88
C ALA A 29 -19.77 40.20 2.72
N HIS A 30 -19.67 41.51 2.90
CA HIS A 30 -20.74 42.33 3.45
C HIS A 30 -21.60 42.89 2.30
N ASP A 31 -22.92 42.82 2.46
CA ASP A 31 -23.84 43.48 1.55
C ASP A 31 -23.96 44.97 1.90
N THR A 32 -23.64 45.86 0.97
CA THR A 32 -23.70 47.31 1.22
C THR A 32 -25.13 47.86 1.27
N ARG A 33 -26.14 47.06 0.87
CA ARG A 33 -27.56 47.48 0.83
C ARG A 33 -28.35 47.02 2.05
N ILE A 34 -27.96 45.90 2.65
CA ILE A 34 -28.61 45.32 3.83
C ILE A 34 -27.56 44.84 4.83
N PRO A 35 -27.79 44.94 6.16
CA PRO A 35 -26.79 44.57 7.15
C PRO A 35 -26.67 43.05 7.31
N THR A 36 -26.15 42.37 6.28
CA THR A 36 -26.05 40.91 6.22
C THR A 36 -24.70 40.52 5.61
N ARG A 37 -24.15 39.41 6.11
CA ARG A 37 -22.94 38.78 5.57
C ARG A 37 -23.32 37.61 4.69
N TRP A 38 -22.58 37.46 3.59
CA TRP A 38 -22.77 36.42 2.60
C TRP A 38 -21.47 35.68 2.33
N ALA A 39 -21.58 34.42 1.94
CA ALA A 39 -20.49 33.69 1.31
C ALA A 39 -20.59 33.90 -0.21
N VAL A 40 -19.51 34.36 -0.83
CA VAL A 40 -19.42 34.57 -2.28
C VAL A 40 -18.42 33.55 -2.83
N LYS A 41 -18.92 32.61 -3.62
CA LYS A 41 -18.09 31.61 -4.30
C LYS A 41 -17.75 32.10 -5.71
N GLU A 42 -16.46 32.22 -6.01
CA GLU A 42 -15.91 32.49 -7.32
C GLU A 42 -15.60 31.18 -8.03
N MET A 43 -16.03 31.04 -9.27
CA MET A 43 -15.65 29.91 -10.12
C MET A 43 -14.19 30.05 -10.60
N SER A 44 -13.45 28.95 -10.61
CA SER A 44 -12.11 28.92 -11.21
C SER A 44 -12.17 29.30 -12.70
N ASP A 45 -11.23 30.14 -13.15
CA ASP A 45 -11.09 30.60 -14.55
C ASP A 45 -9.94 29.88 -15.28
N ALA A 46 -9.53 28.70 -14.78
CA ALA A 46 -8.38 27.95 -15.27
C ALA A 46 -8.71 27.09 -16.50
N PHE A 47 -9.32 27.68 -17.52
CA PHE A 47 -9.64 27.02 -18.79
C PHE A 47 -8.61 27.41 -19.85
N ALA A 48 -8.05 26.42 -20.55
CA ALA A 48 -7.05 26.64 -21.59
C ALA A 48 -7.68 27.06 -22.93
N ASP A 49 -8.90 26.59 -23.20
CA ASP A 49 -9.67 26.88 -24.41
C ASP A 49 -10.90 27.76 -24.12
N PRO A 50 -11.14 28.83 -24.91
CA PRO A 50 -12.34 29.66 -24.78
C PRO A 50 -13.67 28.89 -24.93
N THR A 51 -13.71 27.84 -25.74
CA THR A 51 -14.94 27.03 -25.93
C THR A 51 -15.25 26.22 -24.67
N GLU A 52 -14.24 25.56 -24.10
CA GLU A 52 -14.38 24.85 -22.81
C GLU A 52 -14.83 25.78 -21.69
N ARG A 53 -14.35 27.03 -21.70
CA ARG A 53 -14.76 28.06 -20.74
C ARG A 53 -16.23 28.42 -20.87
N ASP A 54 -16.73 28.64 -22.08
CA ASP A 54 -18.13 28.99 -22.30
C ASP A 54 -19.08 27.84 -21.93
N GLU A 55 -18.71 26.59 -22.23
CA GLU A 55 -19.44 25.40 -21.81
C GLU A 55 -19.46 25.24 -20.28
N ALA A 56 -18.34 25.50 -19.60
CA ALA A 56 -18.27 25.49 -18.15
C ALA A 56 -19.15 26.58 -17.51
N ILE A 57 -19.17 27.78 -18.10
CA ILE A 57 -20.04 28.89 -17.65
C ILE A 57 -21.52 28.52 -17.78
N GLU A 58 -21.96 27.95 -18.91
CA GLU A 58 -23.36 27.57 -19.09
C GLU A 58 -23.78 26.43 -18.15
N THR A 59 -22.87 25.48 -17.89
CA THR A 59 -23.09 24.42 -16.89
C THR A 59 -23.21 25.01 -15.49
N PHE A 60 -22.30 25.90 -15.09
CA PHE A 60 -22.35 26.59 -13.81
C PHE A 60 -23.66 27.36 -13.63
N LYS A 61 -24.13 28.07 -14.67
CA LYS A 61 -25.43 28.76 -14.64
C LYS A 61 -26.59 27.78 -14.52
N ALA A 62 -26.56 26.65 -15.23
CA ALA A 62 -27.60 25.63 -15.15
C ALA A 62 -27.68 25.03 -13.74
N GLU A 63 -26.55 24.76 -13.10
CA GLU A 63 -26.48 24.27 -11.73
C GLU A 63 -26.90 25.35 -10.73
N ALA A 64 -26.44 26.60 -10.87
CA ALA A 64 -26.89 27.71 -10.04
C ALA A 64 -28.42 27.86 -10.06
N ARG A 65 -29.07 27.62 -11.21
CA ARG A 65 -30.54 27.58 -11.31
C ARG A 65 -31.13 26.42 -10.51
N ILE A 66 -30.59 25.20 -10.61
CA ILE A 66 -31.06 24.05 -9.82
C ILE A 66 -30.94 24.36 -8.32
N LEU A 67 -29.77 24.86 -7.91
CA LEU A 67 -29.46 25.13 -6.51
C LEU A 67 -30.28 26.30 -5.95
N SER A 68 -30.59 27.33 -6.76
CA SER A 68 -31.48 28.43 -6.37
C SER A 68 -32.91 27.98 -6.06
N GLY A 69 -33.33 26.85 -6.64
CA GLY A 69 -34.63 26.22 -6.37
C GLY A 69 -34.62 25.30 -5.15
N LEU A 70 -33.51 25.20 -4.41
CA LEU A 70 -33.40 24.41 -3.20
C LEU A 70 -33.71 25.28 -1.96
N ASN A 71 -34.59 24.79 -1.10
CA ASN A 71 -34.93 25.41 0.17
C ASN A 71 -35.04 24.32 1.25
N HIS A 72 -34.00 24.21 2.07
CA HIS A 72 -33.95 23.26 3.18
C HIS A 72 -33.19 23.89 4.35
N PRO A 73 -33.61 23.71 5.62
CA PRO A 73 -32.95 24.32 6.77
C PRO A 73 -31.48 23.95 6.91
N ASN A 74 -31.07 22.77 6.43
CA ASN A 74 -29.68 22.30 6.47
C ASN A 74 -28.91 22.52 5.14
N LEU A 75 -29.42 23.37 4.24
CA LEU A 75 -28.73 23.85 3.05
C LEU A 75 -28.57 25.38 3.09
N PRO A 76 -27.42 25.94 2.67
CA PRO A 76 -27.28 27.36 2.40
C PRO A 76 -28.21 27.75 1.26
N ARG A 77 -28.97 28.83 1.44
CA ARG A 77 -29.78 29.40 0.36
C ARG A 77 -28.87 30.16 -0.59
N ILE A 78 -29.14 30.01 -1.88
CA ILE A 78 -28.53 30.85 -2.91
C ILE A 78 -29.42 32.06 -3.13
N THR A 79 -28.82 33.24 -3.04
CA THR A 79 -29.55 34.51 -3.12
C THR A 79 -29.28 35.22 -4.44
N ASP A 80 -28.09 35.05 -5.02
CA ASP A 80 -27.69 35.80 -6.21
C ASP A 80 -26.63 35.04 -7.03
N HIS A 81 -26.57 35.35 -8.32
CA HIS A 81 -25.55 34.84 -9.24
C HIS A 81 -25.26 35.92 -10.29
N PHE A 82 -24.00 36.31 -10.45
CA PHE A 82 -23.61 37.36 -11.37
C PHE A 82 -22.22 37.12 -11.96
N SER A 83 -21.90 37.90 -13.00
CA SER A 83 -20.56 37.96 -13.57
C SER A 83 -19.90 39.31 -13.27
N ASN A 84 -18.61 39.29 -12.96
CA ASN A 84 -17.77 40.48 -12.80
C ASN A 84 -16.42 40.22 -13.45
N ASP A 85 -15.97 41.10 -14.35
CA ASP A 85 -14.71 40.96 -15.09
C ASP A 85 -14.53 39.59 -15.78
N GLY A 86 -15.61 39.08 -16.37
CA GLY A 86 -15.63 37.79 -17.04
C GLY A 86 -15.70 36.57 -16.12
N ARG A 87 -15.55 36.73 -14.80
CA ARG A 87 -15.65 35.64 -13.82
C ARG A 87 -17.08 35.46 -13.34
N GLN A 88 -17.42 34.26 -12.88
CA GLN A 88 -18.74 33.93 -12.36
C GLN A 88 -18.71 33.82 -10.83
N TYR A 89 -19.74 34.38 -10.19
CA TYR A 89 -19.88 34.44 -8.75
C TYR A 89 -21.26 33.93 -8.32
N LEU A 90 -21.28 33.21 -7.22
CA LEU A 90 -22.49 32.69 -6.59
C LEU A 90 -22.56 33.18 -5.14
N VAL A 91 -23.65 33.86 -4.78
CA VAL A 91 -23.87 34.40 -3.44
C VAL A 91 -24.82 33.49 -2.69
N MET A 92 -24.39 33.04 -1.51
CA MET A 92 -25.13 32.12 -0.66
C MET A 92 -25.02 32.50 0.81
N ASP A 93 -25.95 31.98 1.62
CA ASP A 93 -25.94 32.17 3.08
C ASP A 93 -24.54 31.92 3.65
N PHE A 94 -24.05 32.88 4.44
CA PHE A 94 -22.86 32.64 5.26
C PHE A 94 -23.24 31.75 6.43
N VAL A 95 -22.59 30.58 6.55
CA VAL A 95 -22.77 29.67 7.68
C VAL A 95 -21.68 29.97 8.71
N ASP A 96 -22.09 30.43 9.89
CA ASP A 96 -21.18 30.61 11.02
C ASP A 96 -20.97 29.25 11.71
N GLY A 97 -19.84 28.61 11.45
CA GLY A 97 -19.53 27.28 11.93
C GLY A 97 -18.16 26.79 11.47
N VAL A 98 -17.83 25.56 11.85
CA VAL A 98 -16.58 24.88 11.47
C VAL A 98 -16.90 23.68 10.60
N THR A 99 -16.00 23.30 9.69
CA THR A 99 -16.21 22.08 8.89
C THR A 99 -16.07 20.85 9.76
N LEU A 100 -16.77 19.77 9.40
CA LEU A 100 -16.61 18.48 10.04
C LEU A 100 -15.18 17.98 9.88
N GLU A 101 -14.53 18.28 8.75
CA GLU A 101 -13.09 18.03 8.53
C GLU A 101 -12.22 18.65 9.64
N THR A 102 -12.37 19.95 9.91
CA THR A 102 -11.62 20.62 10.99
C THR A 102 -11.91 20.02 12.36
N LEU A 103 -13.18 19.67 12.64
CA LEU A 103 -13.53 18.98 13.89
C LEU A 103 -12.84 17.62 14.03
N LEU A 104 -12.70 16.88 12.93
CA LEU A 104 -12.02 15.58 12.90
C LEU A 104 -10.51 15.72 12.98
N GLU A 105 -9.92 16.78 12.42
CA GLU A 105 -8.50 17.08 12.59
C GLU A 105 -8.14 17.34 14.05
N GLU A 106 -8.98 18.13 14.75
CA GLU A 106 -8.80 18.53 16.15
C GLU A 106 -9.09 17.41 17.15
N GLN A 107 -10.25 16.75 17.02
CA GLN A 107 -10.73 15.77 18.01
C GLN A 107 -10.35 14.33 17.67
N LYS A 108 -9.96 14.06 16.42
CA LYS A 108 -9.76 12.73 15.81
C LYS A 108 -10.99 11.82 15.77
N LYS A 109 -11.84 11.90 16.79
CA LYS A 109 -12.95 11.00 17.08
C LYS A 109 -14.07 11.81 17.74
N LEU A 110 -15.27 11.69 17.21
CA LEU A 110 -16.44 12.37 17.76
C LEU A 110 -17.24 11.46 18.71
N PRO A 111 -18.02 12.05 19.64
CA PRO A 111 -18.97 11.31 20.46
C PRO A 111 -20.05 10.64 19.60
N VAL A 112 -20.45 9.42 19.97
CA VAL A 112 -21.46 8.63 19.25
C VAL A 112 -22.77 9.39 19.05
N ALA A 113 -23.27 10.03 20.11
CA ALA A 113 -24.51 10.81 20.06
C ALA A 113 -24.42 11.95 19.03
N THR A 114 -23.31 12.70 19.03
CA THR A 114 -23.06 13.77 18.06
C THR A 114 -23.05 13.26 16.63
N VAL A 115 -22.40 12.11 16.37
CA VAL A 115 -22.37 11.52 15.03
C VAL A 115 -23.76 11.09 14.58
N ILE A 116 -24.56 10.48 15.44
CA ILE A 116 -25.94 10.10 15.13
C ILE A 116 -26.79 11.34 14.80
N ASP A 117 -26.71 12.39 15.61
CA ASP A 117 -27.50 13.61 15.40
C ASP A 117 -27.10 14.35 14.12
N LEU A 118 -25.81 14.38 13.78
CA LEU A 118 -25.35 14.92 12.50
C LEU A 118 -25.85 14.04 11.34
N ALA A 119 -25.73 12.71 11.45
CA ALA A 119 -26.16 11.77 10.42
C ALA A 119 -27.65 11.94 10.10
N ILE A 120 -28.51 12.05 11.12
CA ILE A 120 -29.96 12.26 10.95
C ILE A 120 -30.22 13.56 10.17
N GLN A 121 -29.64 14.69 10.60
CA GLN A 121 -29.79 15.98 9.90
C GLN A 121 -29.32 15.92 8.44
N ILE A 122 -28.24 15.18 8.17
CA ILE A 122 -27.72 15.03 6.82
C ILE A 122 -28.64 14.15 5.97
N THR A 123 -29.20 13.08 6.53
CA THR A 123 -30.16 12.23 5.81
C THR A 123 -31.44 12.98 5.44
N GLU A 124 -31.88 13.96 6.23
CA GLU A 124 -33.00 14.85 5.86
C GLU A 124 -32.69 15.66 4.59
N VAL A 125 -31.47 16.20 4.48
CA VAL A 125 -31.02 16.91 3.27
C VAL A 125 -30.98 15.98 2.07
N LEU A 126 -30.36 14.80 2.21
CA LEU A 126 -30.26 13.84 1.12
C LEU A 126 -31.63 13.35 0.67
N GLU A 127 -32.54 13.05 1.61
CA GLU A 127 -33.93 12.70 1.31
C GLU A 127 -34.63 13.83 0.51
N TYR A 128 -34.48 15.08 0.94
CA TYR A 128 -35.01 16.24 0.23
C TYR A 128 -34.47 16.37 -1.21
N LEU A 129 -33.18 16.13 -1.42
CA LEU A 129 -32.55 16.19 -2.75
C LEU A 129 -32.97 15.04 -3.66
N HIS A 130 -33.03 13.82 -3.12
CA HIS A 130 -33.30 12.58 -3.86
C HIS A 130 -34.76 12.43 -4.27
N THR A 131 -35.69 13.07 -3.53
CA THR A 131 -37.14 12.94 -3.75
C THR A 131 -37.75 14.02 -4.64
N ARG A 132 -36.94 14.94 -5.18
CA ARG A 132 -37.39 15.95 -6.14
C ARG A 132 -37.87 15.30 -7.45
N ASP A 133 -38.73 16.01 -8.19
CA ASP A 133 -39.20 15.60 -9.54
C ASP A 133 -38.05 15.20 -10.47
N LYS A 134 -36.93 15.93 -10.36
CA LYS A 134 -35.63 15.55 -10.90
C LYS A 134 -34.68 15.32 -9.72
N PRO A 135 -34.39 14.07 -9.35
CA PRO A 135 -33.49 13.76 -8.24
C PRO A 135 -32.13 14.45 -8.42
N VAL A 136 -31.66 15.08 -7.36
CA VAL A 136 -30.33 15.70 -7.31
C VAL A 136 -29.42 14.80 -6.49
N ILE A 137 -28.36 14.26 -7.10
CA ILE A 137 -27.36 13.44 -6.42
C ILE A 137 -26.18 14.35 -6.06
N PHE A 138 -25.76 14.35 -4.80
CA PHE A 138 -24.76 15.30 -4.28
C PHE A 138 -23.34 14.99 -4.79
N ARG A 139 -22.97 13.70 -4.91
CA ARG A 139 -21.75 13.16 -5.57
C ARG A 139 -20.39 13.55 -4.98
N ASP A 140 -20.29 14.61 -4.19
CA ASP A 140 -19.03 15.02 -3.52
C ASP A 140 -19.20 15.11 -2.00
N PHE A 141 -19.93 14.16 -1.40
CA PHE A 141 -20.14 14.18 0.04
C PHE A 141 -18.86 13.78 0.78
N LYS A 142 -18.40 14.63 1.70
CA LYS A 142 -17.18 14.44 2.52
C LYS A 142 -17.19 15.40 3.72
N PRO A 143 -16.35 15.18 4.76
CA PRO A 143 -16.30 16.05 5.93
C PRO A 143 -16.09 17.54 5.63
N GLY A 144 -15.26 17.87 4.62
CA GLY A 144 -15.02 19.27 4.23
C GLY A 144 -16.26 19.99 3.67
N ASN A 145 -17.28 19.24 3.25
CA ASN A 145 -18.53 19.76 2.70
C ASN A 145 -19.68 19.78 3.73
N VAL A 146 -19.38 19.51 5.01
CA VAL A 146 -20.34 19.59 6.11
C VAL A 146 -19.88 20.67 7.09
N MET A 147 -20.64 21.75 7.26
CA MET A 147 -20.41 22.71 8.34
C MET A 147 -21.26 22.38 9.56
N VAL A 148 -20.66 22.47 10.74
CA VAL A 148 -21.32 22.32 12.03
C VAL A 148 -21.34 23.68 12.72
N THR A 149 -22.54 24.19 12.95
CA THR A 149 -22.77 25.46 13.67
C THR A 149 -22.54 25.30 15.18
N PRO A 150 -22.31 26.39 15.93
CA PRO A 150 -22.21 26.35 17.40
C PRO A 150 -23.43 25.69 18.08
N GLU A 151 -24.61 25.76 17.46
CA GLU A 151 -25.85 25.13 17.94
C GLU A 151 -25.94 23.63 17.60
N GLY A 152 -24.90 23.04 17.01
CA GLY A 152 -24.85 21.62 16.63
C GLY A 152 -25.67 21.28 15.38
N LYS A 153 -26.02 22.28 14.55
CA LYS A 153 -26.72 22.06 13.27
C LYS A 153 -25.74 21.77 12.14
N ALA A 154 -26.02 20.72 11.37
CA ALA A 154 -25.29 20.38 10.16
C ALA A 154 -25.78 21.23 8.98
N LYS A 155 -24.88 21.72 8.16
CA LYS A 155 -25.17 22.46 6.92
C LYS A 155 -24.32 21.85 5.81
N LEU A 156 -24.95 21.27 4.78
CA LEU A 156 -24.20 20.78 3.62
C LEU A 156 -23.85 21.98 2.74
N ILE A 157 -22.56 22.21 2.59
CA ILE A 157 -22.00 23.26 1.78
C ILE A 157 -21.39 22.66 0.52
N ASP A 158 -21.40 23.43 -0.56
CA ASP A 158 -20.74 23.11 -1.83
C ASP A 158 -21.22 21.83 -2.55
N PHE A 159 -22.07 22.00 -3.56
CA PHE A 159 -22.56 20.91 -4.42
C PHE A 159 -21.54 20.40 -5.44
N GLY A 160 -20.24 20.68 -5.28
CA GLY A 160 -19.20 20.21 -6.22
C GLY A 160 -19.40 20.76 -7.63
N ILE A 161 -19.88 22.02 -7.71
CA ILE A 161 -20.59 22.71 -8.81
C ILE A 161 -19.81 22.78 -10.17
N ALA A 162 -18.63 22.18 -10.25
CA ALA A 162 -17.71 22.33 -11.40
C ALA A 162 -17.23 21.00 -12.00
N ARG A 163 -17.78 19.84 -11.59
CA ARG A 163 -17.21 18.54 -12.01
C ARG A 163 -17.77 17.96 -13.31
N HIS A 164 -18.65 18.67 -14.01
CA HIS A 164 -19.22 18.21 -15.27
C HIS A 164 -18.83 19.08 -16.47
N PHE A 165 -17.52 19.26 -16.72
CA PHE A 165 -17.07 19.10 -18.11
C PHE A 165 -15.57 18.86 -18.26
N SER A 166 -15.26 17.82 -19.02
CA SER A 166 -14.16 17.88 -19.97
C SER A 166 -14.66 17.20 -21.23
N SER A 167 -14.58 17.92 -22.33
CA SER A 167 -15.08 17.53 -23.65
C SER A 167 -14.55 16.16 -24.07
N GLY A 168 -15.45 15.26 -24.50
CA GLY A 168 -15.09 14.12 -25.36
C GLY A 168 -15.36 12.69 -24.87
N LYS A 169 -16.03 12.44 -23.73
CA LYS A 169 -16.45 11.07 -23.36
C LYS A 169 -17.83 11.04 -22.71
N SER A 170 -18.71 10.22 -23.27
CA SER A 170 -20.00 9.85 -22.68
C SER A 170 -19.77 9.26 -21.27
N SER A 171 -20.60 9.68 -20.30
CA SER A 171 -20.73 9.13 -18.94
C SER A 171 -19.45 9.10 -18.08
N ASP A 172 -19.45 9.82 -16.96
CA ASP A 172 -18.64 9.62 -15.74
C ASP A 172 -17.19 9.09 -15.95
N THR A 173 -16.43 9.68 -16.88
CA THR A 173 -15.09 9.17 -17.27
C THR A 173 -13.91 9.92 -16.63
N ARG A 174 -14.17 10.77 -15.62
CA ARG A 174 -13.16 11.25 -14.66
C ARG A 174 -13.66 10.87 -13.28
N ALA A 175 -12.79 10.34 -12.41
CA ALA A 175 -13.14 9.97 -11.04
C ALA A 175 -13.85 11.15 -10.33
N LEU A 176 -15.17 11.07 -10.21
CA LEU A 176 -15.99 12.10 -9.61
C LEU A 176 -16.01 11.85 -8.10
N GLY A 177 -15.19 12.57 -7.33
CA GLY A 177 -15.20 12.43 -5.88
C GLY A 177 -13.84 12.66 -5.26
N THR A 178 -13.81 12.91 -3.95
CA THR A 178 -12.58 12.79 -3.17
C THR A 178 -12.31 11.30 -2.91
N PRO A 179 -11.11 10.77 -3.26
CA PRO A 179 -10.78 9.37 -3.06
C PRO A 179 -11.07 8.89 -1.63
N GLY A 180 -11.62 7.68 -1.48
CA GLY A 180 -12.01 7.13 -0.18
C GLY A 180 -13.45 7.44 0.23
N TYR A 181 -13.95 8.65 -0.04
CA TYR A 181 -15.36 9.02 0.18
C TYR A 181 -16.22 8.73 -1.04
N ALA A 182 -15.65 8.81 -2.24
CA ALA A 182 -16.33 8.48 -3.48
C ALA A 182 -16.75 7.01 -3.53
N ALA A 183 -17.98 6.75 -3.97
CA ALA A 183 -18.50 5.39 -4.12
C ALA A 183 -17.83 4.68 -5.31
N PRO A 184 -17.71 3.34 -5.30
CA PRO A 184 -17.06 2.56 -6.37
C PRO A 184 -17.58 2.87 -7.78
N GLU A 185 -18.88 3.11 -7.92
CA GLU A 185 -19.50 3.44 -9.21
C GLU A 185 -18.97 4.75 -9.82
N GLN A 186 -18.49 5.70 -9.00
CA GLN A 186 -17.97 7.00 -9.44
C GLN A 186 -16.57 6.94 -10.06
N TYR A 187 -15.92 5.77 -10.06
CA TYR A 187 -14.59 5.54 -10.65
C TYR A 187 -14.65 5.03 -12.11
N GLY A 188 -15.82 5.06 -12.76
CA GLY A 188 -15.91 4.93 -14.23
C GLY A 188 -16.62 3.71 -14.78
N LYS A 189 -17.46 3.02 -13.99
CA LYS A 189 -18.25 1.85 -14.48
C LYS A 189 -19.73 1.86 -14.14
N GLY A 190 -20.22 2.77 -13.29
CA GLY A 190 -21.62 2.78 -12.86
C GLY A 190 -22.25 4.17 -12.91
N GLN A 191 -23.58 4.22 -13.04
CA GLN A 191 -24.33 5.46 -12.97
C GLN A 191 -24.55 5.82 -11.49
N SER A 192 -24.17 7.05 -11.11
CA SER A 192 -24.43 7.56 -9.75
C SER A 192 -25.94 7.70 -9.50
N ASP A 193 -26.39 7.26 -8.34
CA ASP A 193 -27.79 7.33 -7.89
C ASP A 193 -27.88 7.74 -6.40
N PRO A 194 -29.07 7.81 -5.77
CA PRO A 194 -29.19 8.18 -4.35
C PRO A 194 -28.29 7.40 -3.38
N ARG A 195 -27.97 6.14 -3.72
CA ARG A 195 -27.15 5.23 -2.91
C ARG A 195 -25.67 5.55 -3.00
N THR A 196 -25.25 6.35 -3.99
CA THR A 196 -23.91 6.93 -4.08
C THR A 196 -23.66 7.89 -2.92
N ASP A 197 -24.62 8.77 -2.61
CA ASP A 197 -24.49 9.71 -1.48
C ASP A 197 -24.55 8.98 -0.13
N ILE A 198 -25.31 7.87 -0.04
CA ILE A 198 -25.38 7.02 1.16
C ILE A 198 -24.01 6.39 1.46
N TYR A 199 -23.29 5.93 0.43
CA TYR A 199 -21.93 5.41 0.61
C TYR A 199 -21.00 6.48 1.18
N ALA A 200 -21.03 7.67 0.58
CA ALA A 200 -20.15 8.76 0.97
C ALA A 200 -20.46 9.30 2.38
N LEU A 201 -21.74 9.33 2.77
CA LEU A 201 -22.15 9.54 4.15
C LEU A 201 -21.60 8.44 5.07
N GLY A 202 -21.76 7.18 4.70
CA GLY A 202 -21.19 6.04 5.45
C GLY A 202 -19.70 6.17 5.70
N ALA A 203 -18.92 6.54 4.68
CA ALA A 203 -17.48 6.75 4.80
C ALA A 203 -17.14 7.91 5.76
N THR A 204 -17.90 9.01 5.69
CA THR A 204 -17.77 10.16 6.60
C THR A 204 -18.10 9.78 8.05
N LEU A 205 -19.18 9.03 8.28
CA LEU A 205 -19.56 8.57 9.63
C LEU A 205 -18.54 7.57 10.19
N TYR A 206 -18.00 6.71 9.33
CA TYR A 206 -16.94 5.77 9.69
C TYR A 206 -15.70 6.53 10.19
N GLN A 207 -15.22 7.52 9.44
CA GLN A 207 -14.11 8.36 9.87
C GLN A 207 -14.45 9.09 11.17
N ALA A 208 -15.65 9.66 11.29
CA ALA A 208 -16.04 10.43 12.45
C ALA A 208 -16.00 9.63 13.76
N LEU A 209 -16.28 8.33 13.68
CA LEU A 209 -16.22 7.42 14.83
C LEU A 209 -14.87 6.74 14.99
N THR A 210 -14.18 6.37 13.93
CA THR A 210 -12.93 5.59 14.07
C THR A 210 -11.67 6.44 14.09
N GLY A 211 -11.74 7.64 13.50
CA GLY A 211 -10.60 8.50 13.19
C GLY A 211 -9.75 8.00 12.01
N HIS A 212 -10.14 6.91 11.36
CA HIS A 212 -9.45 6.37 10.20
C HIS A 212 -9.92 7.10 8.94
N ASP A 213 -9.02 7.80 8.27
CA ASP A 213 -9.31 8.50 7.02
C ASP A 213 -9.51 7.50 5.86
N PRO A 214 -10.70 7.44 5.24
CA PRO A 214 -10.95 6.58 4.08
C PRO A 214 -10.03 6.87 2.89
N THR A 215 -9.36 8.03 2.83
CA THR A 215 -8.42 8.37 1.75
C THR A 215 -7.15 7.53 1.78
N GLU A 216 -6.71 7.08 2.97
CA GLU A 216 -5.48 6.29 3.15
C GLU A 216 -5.63 4.88 2.58
N ASN A 217 -6.79 4.26 2.79
CA ASN A 217 -7.12 2.93 2.28
C ASN A 217 -8.56 2.94 1.74
N PRO A 218 -8.79 3.44 0.51
CA PRO A 218 -10.12 3.49 -0.09
C PRO A 218 -10.77 2.11 -0.10
N PHE A 219 -12.09 2.07 0.16
CA PHE A 219 -12.91 0.85 0.18
C PHE A 219 -12.62 -0.12 1.34
N VAL A 220 -11.69 0.19 2.22
CA VAL A 220 -11.33 -0.66 3.35
C VAL A 220 -11.86 -0.04 4.64
N PHE A 221 -12.87 -0.70 5.22
CA PHE A 221 -13.53 -0.28 6.46
C PHE A 221 -13.45 -1.39 7.51
N PRO A 222 -12.37 -1.43 8.32
CA PRO A 222 -12.22 -2.39 9.41
C PRO A 222 -13.37 -2.37 10.43
N ALA A 223 -13.50 -3.47 11.18
CA ALA A 223 -14.49 -3.54 12.27
C ALA A 223 -14.11 -2.58 13.42
N PHE A 224 -15.11 -1.98 14.04
CA PHE A 224 -14.97 -0.99 15.10
C PHE A 224 -14.43 -1.61 16.41
N ARG A 225 -14.68 -2.92 16.60
CA ARG A 225 -14.52 -3.64 17.88
C ARG A 225 -13.12 -3.57 18.50
N GLU A 226 -12.07 -3.34 17.71
CA GLU A 226 -10.71 -3.21 18.23
C GLU A 226 -10.34 -1.77 18.61
N GLN A 227 -11.10 -0.77 18.13
CA GLN A 227 -10.74 0.65 18.21
C GLN A 227 -11.73 1.53 19.00
N ARG A 228 -13.01 1.13 19.05
CA ARG A 228 -14.14 1.87 19.65
C ARG A 228 -15.20 0.93 20.23
N PRO A 229 -14.90 0.15 21.30
CA PRO A 229 -15.85 -0.82 21.87
C PRO A 229 -17.13 -0.18 22.44
N GLU A 230 -17.13 1.13 22.69
CA GLU A 230 -18.29 1.89 23.15
C GLU A 230 -19.28 2.25 22.02
N VAL A 231 -18.88 2.07 20.75
CA VAL A 231 -19.80 2.24 19.62
C VAL A 231 -20.78 1.07 19.61
N PRO A 232 -22.11 1.31 19.59
CA PRO A 232 -23.07 0.23 19.51
C PRO A 232 -22.85 -0.62 18.24
N GLU A 233 -22.88 -1.95 18.38
CA GLU A 233 -22.80 -2.88 17.23
C GLU A 233 -23.85 -2.56 16.15
N ALA A 234 -24.95 -1.95 16.58
CA ALA A 234 -25.98 -1.37 15.74
C ALA A 234 -25.49 -0.34 14.75
N LEU A 235 -24.79 0.65 15.28
CA LEU A 235 -24.28 1.77 14.52
C LEU A 235 -23.20 1.29 13.55
N GLU A 236 -22.33 0.41 14.03
CA GLU A 236 -21.34 -0.27 13.19
C GLU A 236 -22.00 -0.97 12.00
N ALA A 237 -23.03 -1.80 12.24
CA ALA A 237 -23.72 -2.50 11.16
C ALA A 237 -24.41 -1.56 10.17
N ILE A 238 -25.03 -0.48 10.66
CA ILE A 238 -25.64 0.56 9.80
C ILE A 238 -24.57 1.22 8.93
N ILE A 239 -23.44 1.62 9.51
CA ILE A 239 -22.36 2.30 8.78
C ILE A 239 -21.71 1.36 7.76
N LEU A 240 -21.39 0.12 8.15
CA LEU A 240 -20.80 -0.88 7.25
C LEU A 240 -21.73 -1.24 6.09
N LYS A 241 -23.05 -1.24 6.33
CA LYS A 241 -24.05 -1.38 5.26
C LYS A 241 -24.01 -0.20 4.29
N CYS A 242 -23.84 1.04 4.77
CA CYS A 242 -23.72 2.21 3.90
C CYS A 242 -22.52 2.11 2.96
N VAL A 243 -21.37 1.64 3.46
CA VAL A 243 -20.11 1.53 2.68
C VAL A 243 -19.95 0.21 1.92
N SER A 244 -21.04 -0.54 1.70
CA SER A 244 -21.00 -1.74 0.86
C SER A 244 -20.60 -1.39 -0.58
N LEU A 245 -19.74 -2.20 -1.21
CA LEU A 245 -19.26 -1.91 -2.57
C LEU A 245 -20.38 -2.02 -3.59
N LYS A 246 -21.32 -2.95 -3.40
CA LYS A 246 -22.50 -3.02 -4.25
C LYS A 246 -23.59 -2.08 -3.75
N ALA A 247 -24.09 -1.23 -4.63
CA ALA A 247 -25.13 -0.25 -4.29
C ALA A 247 -26.45 -0.90 -3.82
N ASP A 248 -26.79 -2.09 -4.32
CA ASP A 248 -27.99 -2.85 -3.92
C ASP A 248 -27.90 -3.46 -2.50
N GLU A 249 -26.69 -3.58 -1.94
CA GLU A 249 -26.49 -4.03 -0.57
C GLU A 249 -26.60 -2.87 0.45
N ARG A 250 -26.61 -1.61 -0.01
CA ARG A 250 -26.74 -0.40 0.82
C ARG A 250 -28.19 -0.16 1.24
N PHE A 251 -28.43 0.89 2.03
CA PHE A 251 -29.79 1.36 2.25
C PHE A 251 -30.41 1.83 0.93
N PRO A 252 -31.69 1.51 0.67
CA PRO A 252 -32.33 1.83 -0.61
C PRO A 252 -32.60 3.34 -0.78
N SER A 253 -32.64 4.11 0.30
CA SER A 253 -32.87 5.55 0.30
C SER A 253 -32.32 6.23 1.56
N ALA A 254 -32.14 7.55 1.51
CA ALA A 254 -31.76 8.35 2.68
C ALA A 254 -32.80 8.25 3.82
N SER A 255 -34.09 8.16 3.48
CA SER A 255 -35.18 7.95 4.44
C SER A 255 -35.05 6.63 5.19
N ALA A 256 -34.68 5.54 4.50
CA ALA A 256 -34.49 4.23 5.13
C ALA A 256 -33.28 4.22 6.08
N LEU A 257 -32.21 4.93 5.72
CA LEU A 257 -31.07 5.14 6.62
C LEU A 257 -31.46 6.00 7.83
N ARG A 258 -32.21 7.10 7.62
CA ARG A 258 -32.69 7.98 8.70
C ARG A 258 -33.50 7.21 9.73
N GLN A 259 -34.46 6.40 9.29
CA GLN A 259 -35.28 5.56 10.18
C GLN A 259 -34.44 4.60 11.01
N ALA A 260 -33.39 4.00 10.43
CA ALA A 260 -32.50 3.11 11.16
C ALA A 260 -31.69 3.87 12.25
N LEU A 261 -31.24 5.09 11.96
CA LEU A 261 -30.53 5.95 12.90
C LEU A 261 -31.44 6.49 14.01
N GLU A 262 -32.66 6.92 13.67
CA GLU A 262 -33.67 7.39 14.63
C GLU A 262 -34.09 6.26 15.58
N SER A 263 -34.32 5.04 15.04
CA SER A 263 -34.62 3.85 15.86
C SER A 263 -33.50 3.54 16.87
N LEU A 264 -32.24 3.71 16.45
CA LEU A 264 -31.08 3.54 17.34
C LEU A 264 -31.00 4.62 18.41
N ARG A 265 -31.41 5.86 18.09
CA ARG A 265 -31.41 6.99 19.03
C ARG A 265 -32.48 6.84 20.10
N GLU A 266 -33.68 6.39 19.74
CA GLU A 266 -34.83 6.27 20.65
C GLU A 266 -34.67 5.14 21.67
N ASP A 267 -34.12 3.99 21.23
CA ASP A 267 -33.86 2.87 22.12
C ASP A 267 -32.51 2.21 21.78
N PRO A 268 -31.46 2.54 22.55
CA PRO A 268 -30.16 1.90 22.42
C PRO A 268 -30.20 0.37 22.61
N ALA A 269 -31.25 -0.18 23.26
CA ALA A 269 -31.50 -1.61 23.43
C ALA A 269 -32.37 -2.24 22.34
N ALA A 270 -33.13 -1.46 21.55
CA ALA A 270 -34.01 -1.94 20.46
C ALA A 270 -33.25 -2.67 19.35
N TYR A 271 -31.94 -2.42 19.23
CA TYR A 271 -31.12 -3.12 18.25
C TYR A 271 -31.13 -4.65 18.43
N ARG A 272 -31.28 -5.15 19.66
CA ARG A 272 -31.41 -6.61 19.90
C ARG A 272 -32.62 -7.21 19.15
N HIS A 273 -33.66 -6.42 18.90
CA HIS A 273 -34.96 -6.86 18.40
C HIS A 273 -35.26 -6.47 16.95
N LEU A 274 -34.31 -5.89 16.20
CA LEU A 274 -34.52 -5.61 14.78
C LEU A 274 -34.93 -6.88 14.00
N PRO A 275 -35.84 -6.79 13.02
CA PRO A 275 -36.19 -7.89 12.13
C PRO A 275 -34.96 -8.47 11.43
N ASP A 276 -34.88 -9.79 11.30
CA ASP A 276 -33.72 -10.45 10.69
C ASP A 276 -33.41 -9.94 9.28
N ARG A 277 -34.41 -9.44 8.53
CA ARG A 277 -34.24 -8.82 7.20
C ARG A 277 -33.41 -7.52 7.22
N LEU A 278 -33.35 -6.81 8.35
CA LEU A 278 -32.49 -5.66 8.56
C LEU A 278 -31.12 -6.06 9.16
N LYS A 279 -31.06 -7.22 9.85
CA LYS A 279 -29.83 -7.86 10.35
C LYS A 279 -29.08 -8.66 9.27
N THR A 280 -29.75 -9.09 8.20
CA THR A 280 -29.15 -9.71 7.02
C THR A 280 -28.55 -8.65 6.10
N ALA A 281 -27.61 -7.86 6.63
CA ALA A 281 -26.44 -7.57 5.81
C ALA A 281 -25.59 -8.84 5.85
N PRO A 282 -25.00 -9.31 4.74
CA PRO A 282 -23.93 -10.29 4.84
C PRO A 282 -22.89 -9.74 5.82
N LEU A 283 -22.67 -10.45 6.93
CA LEU A 283 -21.45 -10.34 7.73
C LEU A 283 -20.28 -10.83 6.89
N ALA A 284 -19.87 -10.02 5.92
CA ALA A 284 -18.57 -10.08 5.27
C ALA A 284 -18.36 -8.75 4.54
N PRO A 285 -17.28 -8.01 4.83
CA PRO A 285 -16.93 -6.85 4.02
C PRO A 285 -16.83 -7.31 2.56
N PRO A 286 -17.29 -6.48 1.59
CA PRO A 286 -16.97 -6.69 0.19
C PRO A 286 -15.46 -6.74 0.09
N THR A 287 -15.01 -7.95 -0.17
CA THR A 287 -13.63 -8.32 -0.12
C THR A 287 -12.85 -7.47 -1.13
N ALA A 288 -11.81 -6.76 -0.68
CA ALA A 288 -11.01 -5.89 -1.52
C ALA A 288 -10.71 -6.57 -2.86
N MET A 289 -10.97 -5.89 -3.98
CA MET A 289 -10.58 -6.42 -5.29
C MET A 289 -9.08 -6.68 -5.28
N GLY A 290 -8.67 -7.87 -5.72
CA GLY A 290 -7.28 -8.31 -5.66
C GLY A 290 -7.10 -9.68 -5.05
N PHE A 291 -5.85 -10.04 -4.77
CA PHE A 291 -5.51 -11.37 -4.28
C PHE A 291 -5.78 -11.52 -2.78
N GLU A 292 -6.43 -12.62 -2.41
CA GLU A 292 -6.65 -13.03 -1.03
C GLU A 292 -6.12 -14.43 -0.73
N PRO A 293 -5.19 -14.57 0.23
CA PRO A 293 -4.52 -13.51 0.98
C PRO A 293 -3.60 -12.65 0.07
N LYS A 294 -3.27 -11.41 0.48
CA LYS A 294 -2.29 -10.54 -0.22
C LYS A 294 -0.84 -11.04 -0.15
N LEU A 295 -0.57 -11.97 0.76
CA LEU A 295 0.74 -12.57 1.00
C LEU A 295 0.59 -14.08 1.22
N LEU A 296 1.28 -14.88 0.43
CA LEU A 296 1.50 -16.30 0.70
C LEU A 296 2.90 -16.52 1.27
N ARG A 297 2.98 -17.11 2.46
CA ARG A 297 4.24 -17.56 3.05
C ARG A 297 4.30 -19.08 3.01
N PHE A 298 5.28 -19.60 2.30
CA PHE A 298 5.68 -21.00 2.41
C PHE A 298 6.77 -21.09 3.47
N GLY A 299 6.52 -21.92 4.49
CA GLY A 299 7.47 -22.17 5.57
C GLY A 299 8.75 -22.85 5.08
N PRO A 300 9.61 -23.34 5.97
CA PRO A 300 10.82 -24.04 5.55
C PRO A 300 10.48 -25.22 4.61
N VAL A 301 10.87 -25.10 3.34
CA VAL A 301 10.65 -26.12 2.29
C VAL A 301 11.99 -26.77 1.94
N LYS A 302 12.00 -28.09 1.74
CA LYS A 302 13.23 -28.75 1.29
C LYS A 302 13.54 -28.39 -0.16
N ARG A 303 14.83 -28.26 -0.46
CA ARG A 303 15.28 -28.03 -1.83
C ARG A 303 14.86 -29.18 -2.75
N GLY A 304 14.22 -28.86 -3.87
CA GLY A 304 13.74 -29.84 -4.85
C GLY A 304 12.24 -30.13 -4.76
N GLU A 305 11.56 -29.67 -3.71
CA GLU A 305 10.11 -29.81 -3.57
C GLU A 305 9.33 -28.73 -4.34
N VAL A 306 8.08 -29.04 -4.64
CA VAL A 306 7.10 -28.10 -5.18
C VAL A 306 5.99 -27.94 -4.15
N VAL A 307 5.84 -26.73 -3.63
CA VAL A 307 4.76 -26.39 -2.69
C VAL A 307 3.68 -25.60 -3.42
N LYS A 308 2.44 -25.80 -3.00
CA LYS A 308 1.25 -25.21 -3.62
C LYS A 308 0.41 -24.51 -2.56
N GLY A 309 -0.12 -23.35 -2.90
CA GLY A 309 -1.05 -22.57 -2.09
C GLY A 309 -2.24 -22.14 -2.94
N LYS A 310 -3.42 -22.06 -2.33
CA LYS A 310 -4.60 -21.51 -3.00
C LYS A 310 -4.78 -20.05 -2.62
N VAL A 311 -5.15 -19.25 -3.61
CA VAL A 311 -5.48 -17.83 -3.47
C VAL A 311 -6.79 -17.59 -4.19
N VAL A 312 -7.61 -16.67 -3.69
CA VAL A 312 -8.81 -16.22 -4.36
C VAL A 312 -8.50 -14.85 -4.96
N LEU A 313 -8.70 -14.70 -6.27
CA LEU A 313 -8.69 -13.40 -6.90
C LEU A 313 -10.10 -12.82 -6.82
N ARG A 314 -10.29 -11.83 -5.94
CA ARG A 314 -11.59 -11.21 -5.63
C ARG A 314 -11.92 -10.12 -6.64
N GLY A 315 -13.11 -10.20 -7.24
CA GLY A 315 -13.54 -9.34 -8.35
C GLY A 315 -13.83 -10.13 -9.63
N ASP A 316 -14.33 -9.43 -10.64
CA ASP A 316 -14.64 -9.99 -11.96
C ASP A 316 -13.51 -9.69 -12.94
N PHE A 317 -12.89 -10.73 -13.49
CA PHE A 317 -11.70 -10.62 -14.34
C PHE A 317 -11.84 -11.43 -15.62
N ASP A 318 -11.36 -10.89 -16.74
CA ASP A 318 -10.98 -11.64 -17.96
C ASP A 318 -9.55 -11.25 -18.36
N HIS A 319 -8.57 -11.69 -17.57
CA HIS A 319 -7.17 -11.27 -17.71
C HIS A 319 -6.19 -12.44 -17.54
N LYS A 320 -4.98 -12.28 -18.09
CA LYS A 320 -3.86 -13.18 -17.85
C LYS A 320 -3.13 -12.79 -16.56
N LEU A 321 -2.60 -13.77 -15.85
CA LEU A 321 -1.77 -13.56 -14.66
C LEU A 321 -0.29 -13.65 -15.04
N LYS A 322 0.54 -12.76 -14.49
CA LYS A 322 1.98 -12.68 -14.74
C LYS A 322 2.76 -12.96 -13.47
N SER A 323 3.85 -13.71 -13.59
CA SER A 323 4.80 -13.98 -12.50
C SER A 323 6.08 -13.18 -12.71
N SER A 324 6.61 -12.58 -11.63
CA SER A 324 7.91 -11.90 -11.66
C SER A 324 9.10 -12.87 -11.60
N GLN A 325 8.87 -14.13 -11.23
CA GLN A 325 9.93 -15.10 -10.95
C GLN A 325 9.74 -16.43 -11.71
N ARG A 326 10.84 -17.03 -12.18
CA ARG A 326 10.81 -18.30 -12.93
C ARG A 326 10.43 -19.51 -12.07
N TRP A 327 10.62 -19.42 -10.76
CA TRP A 327 10.30 -20.48 -9.81
C TRP A 327 8.86 -20.38 -9.27
N LEU A 328 8.13 -19.32 -9.63
CA LEU A 328 6.77 -19.03 -9.18
C LEU A 328 5.80 -19.16 -10.36
N SER A 329 4.75 -19.97 -10.20
CA SER A 329 3.74 -20.22 -11.24
C SER A 329 2.33 -20.18 -10.67
N ILE A 330 1.35 -19.91 -11.53
CA ILE A 330 -0.07 -19.80 -11.16
C ILE A 330 -0.96 -20.52 -12.18
N GLN A 331 -1.98 -21.22 -11.69
CA GLN A 331 -2.96 -21.95 -12.51
C GLN A 331 -4.41 -21.68 -12.05
N PRO A 332 -5.35 -21.39 -12.96
CA PRO A 332 -5.13 -21.13 -14.38
C PRO A 332 -4.35 -19.81 -14.60
N ASN A 333 -3.64 -19.72 -15.73
CA ASN A 333 -2.88 -18.52 -16.11
C ASN A 333 -3.73 -17.43 -16.78
N ARG A 334 -4.99 -17.74 -17.09
CA ARG A 334 -6.04 -16.81 -17.49
C ARG A 334 -7.26 -17.10 -16.61
N VAL A 335 -7.79 -16.05 -16.01
CA VAL A 335 -8.97 -16.10 -15.14
C VAL A 335 -10.13 -15.46 -15.89
N GLN A 336 -11.31 -16.10 -15.83
CA GLN A 336 -12.55 -15.58 -16.40
C GLN A 336 -13.67 -15.73 -15.38
N GLY A 337 -14.34 -14.63 -15.05
CA GLY A 337 -15.49 -14.59 -14.15
C GLY A 337 -15.18 -14.03 -12.77
N ASN A 338 -16.18 -14.13 -11.88
CA ASN A 338 -16.19 -13.49 -10.58
C ASN A 338 -15.58 -14.39 -9.48
N ASN A 339 -14.68 -13.84 -8.66
CA ASN A 339 -14.06 -14.50 -7.49
C ASN A 339 -13.41 -15.85 -7.81
N VAL A 340 -12.42 -15.83 -8.71
CA VAL A 340 -11.79 -17.04 -9.23
C VAL A 340 -10.74 -17.58 -8.26
N SER A 341 -10.83 -18.87 -7.90
CA SER A 341 -9.78 -19.55 -7.15
C SER A 341 -8.63 -19.93 -8.08
N VAL A 342 -7.41 -19.57 -7.68
CA VAL A 342 -6.16 -19.85 -8.39
C VAL A 342 -5.19 -20.61 -7.50
N GLU A 343 -4.43 -21.52 -8.07
CA GLU A 343 -3.38 -22.28 -7.39
C GLU A 343 -2.01 -21.68 -7.74
N VAL A 344 -1.27 -21.29 -6.71
CA VAL A 344 0.10 -20.77 -6.78
C VAL A 344 1.06 -21.89 -6.44
N ALA A 345 2.02 -22.18 -7.31
CA ALA A 345 3.03 -23.21 -7.09
C ALA A 345 4.45 -22.62 -7.12
N VAL A 346 5.26 -23.03 -6.14
CA VAL A 346 6.66 -22.62 -5.95
C VAL A 346 7.56 -23.83 -6.11
N SER A 347 8.53 -23.77 -7.02
CA SER A 347 9.53 -24.83 -7.24
C SER A 347 10.88 -24.44 -6.65
N THR A 348 11.35 -25.18 -5.64
CA THR A 348 12.61 -24.88 -4.94
C THR A 348 13.84 -25.52 -5.60
N ALA A 349 13.69 -26.27 -6.70
CA ALA A 349 14.78 -27.04 -7.31
C ALA A 349 16.01 -26.19 -7.72
N LYS A 350 15.78 -24.95 -8.15
CA LYS A 350 16.83 -24.01 -8.60
C LYS A 350 17.22 -22.98 -7.53
N MET A 351 16.68 -23.08 -6.32
CA MET A 351 16.98 -22.14 -5.23
C MET A 351 18.26 -22.53 -4.47
N VAL A 352 18.91 -21.54 -3.86
CA VAL A 352 20.05 -21.73 -2.98
C VAL A 352 19.57 -22.28 -1.63
N ASP A 353 20.37 -23.18 -1.05
CA ASP A 353 20.09 -23.83 0.22
C ASP A 353 20.13 -22.82 1.38
N GLY A 354 19.18 -22.90 2.33
CA GLY A 354 19.12 -22.00 3.49
C GLY A 354 18.73 -20.54 3.21
N GLY A 355 18.20 -20.22 2.02
CA GLY A 355 17.83 -18.85 1.62
C GLY A 355 16.34 -18.51 1.77
N ASN A 356 16.05 -17.21 1.90
CA ASN A 356 14.70 -16.65 1.82
C ASN A 356 14.50 -15.98 0.46
N PHE A 357 13.40 -16.28 -0.22
CA PHE A 357 13.09 -15.77 -1.56
C PHE A 357 11.72 -15.09 -1.58
N GLN A 358 11.61 -14.03 -2.37
CA GLN A 358 10.38 -13.27 -2.57
C GLN A 358 10.05 -13.16 -4.06
N GLY A 359 8.77 -13.25 -4.40
CA GLY A 359 8.24 -13.13 -5.75
C GLY A 359 6.85 -12.50 -5.74
N GLU A 360 6.38 -12.08 -6.92
CA GLU A 360 5.12 -11.37 -7.08
C GLU A 360 4.31 -11.93 -8.25
N LEU A 361 2.99 -11.95 -8.09
CA LEU A 361 2.02 -12.28 -9.13
C LEU A 361 1.09 -11.09 -9.36
N SER A 362 0.94 -10.68 -10.62
CA SER A 362 0.14 -9.51 -11.01
C SER A 362 -0.86 -9.83 -12.12
N VAL A 363 -1.89 -9.00 -12.25
CA VAL A 363 -2.92 -9.12 -13.29
C VAL A 363 -2.53 -8.28 -14.51
N ALA A 364 -2.43 -8.90 -15.68
CA ALA A 364 -2.02 -8.22 -16.90
C ALA A 364 -3.08 -7.21 -17.36
N GLY A 365 -2.67 -5.95 -17.50
CA GLY A 365 -3.57 -4.85 -17.90
C GLY A 365 -4.25 -4.13 -16.73
N CYS A 366 -3.94 -4.52 -15.49
CA CYS A 366 -4.48 -3.88 -14.28
C CYS A 366 -3.33 -3.41 -13.36
N PRO A 367 -2.61 -2.32 -13.70
CA PRO A 367 -1.49 -1.83 -12.91
C PRO A 367 -1.89 -1.26 -11.55
N GLU A 368 -3.18 -0.97 -11.35
CA GLU A 368 -3.75 -0.42 -10.12
C GLU A 368 -4.03 -1.49 -9.04
N LEU A 369 -3.94 -2.79 -9.38
CA LEU A 369 -4.16 -3.87 -8.43
C LEU A 369 -2.85 -4.25 -7.73
N ASP A 370 -2.89 -4.30 -6.40
CA ASP A 370 -1.78 -4.81 -5.59
C ASP A 370 -1.39 -6.23 -6.04
N PRO A 371 -0.10 -6.49 -6.33
CA PRO A 371 0.36 -7.83 -6.64
C PRO A 371 0.28 -8.74 -5.41
N LEU A 372 0.01 -10.03 -5.63
CA LEU A 372 0.19 -11.05 -4.61
C LEU A 372 1.67 -11.23 -4.33
N ARG A 373 2.08 -11.01 -3.08
CA ARG A 373 3.43 -11.31 -2.62
C ARG A 373 3.54 -12.78 -2.23
N VAL A 374 4.64 -13.42 -2.61
CA VAL A 374 4.93 -14.81 -2.27
C VAL A 374 6.32 -14.91 -1.67
N GLU A 375 6.40 -15.41 -0.45
CA GLU A 375 7.63 -15.63 0.29
C GLU A 375 7.85 -17.13 0.50
N VAL A 376 9.08 -17.60 0.33
CA VAL A 376 9.46 -18.99 0.60
C VAL A 376 10.82 -19.04 1.28
N ALA A 377 10.91 -19.84 2.35
CA ALA A 377 12.17 -20.16 3.01
C ALA A 377 12.60 -21.57 2.61
N VAL A 378 13.86 -21.74 2.20
CA VAL A 378 14.42 -23.07 1.91
C VAL A 378 15.17 -23.57 3.14
N GLU A 379 14.86 -24.77 3.61
CA GLU A 379 15.60 -25.39 4.72
C GLU A 379 17.08 -25.54 4.36
N PRO A 380 18.01 -25.18 5.25
CA PRO A 380 19.40 -25.59 5.08
C PRO A 380 19.45 -27.12 5.10
N SER A 381 20.04 -27.74 4.08
CA SER A 381 20.32 -29.17 4.14
C SER A 381 21.13 -29.49 5.39
N HIS A 382 20.82 -30.61 6.05
CA HIS A 382 21.54 -31.06 7.25
C HIS A 382 23.06 -31.06 7.05
N VAL A 383 23.55 -31.21 5.81
CA VAL A 383 24.97 -31.11 5.44
C VAL A 383 25.59 -29.76 5.85
N THR A 384 24.89 -28.64 5.67
CA THR A 384 25.39 -27.28 6.00
C THR A 384 25.43 -27.04 7.52
N ALA A 385 24.40 -27.48 8.25
CA ALA A 385 24.36 -27.38 9.71
C ALA A 385 25.41 -28.29 10.37
N TRP A 386 25.57 -29.53 9.87
CA TRP A 386 26.61 -30.45 10.35
C TRP A 386 28.01 -29.97 10.01
N THR A 387 28.24 -29.37 8.84
CA THR A 387 29.57 -28.83 8.48
C THR A 387 29.97 -27.65 9.36
N LEU A 388 29.04 -26.75 9.70
CA LEU A 388 29.31 -25.64 10.62
C LEU A 388 29.52 -26.10 12.07
N ALA A 389 28.67 -27.02 12.57
CA ALA A 389 28.84 -27.61 13.91
C ALA A 389 30.15 -28.42 14.02
N LEU A 390 30.52 -29.12 12.95
CA LEU A 390 31.76 -29.88 12.87
C LEU A 390 32.98 -28.96 12.75
N ALA A 391 32.93 -27.87 11.98
CA ALA A 391 34.00 -26.87 11.95
C ALA A 391 34.24 -26.28 13.35
N PHE A 392 33.16 -26.00 14.08
CA PHE A 392 33.22 -25.54 15.47
C PHE A 392 33.82 -26.61 16.41
N LEU A 393 33.42 -27.88 16.30
CA LEU A 393 33.96 -29.00 17.09
C LEU A 393 35.42 -29.33 16.74
N ILE A 394 35.84 -29.22 15.48
CA ILE A 394 37.23 -29.37 15.06
C ILE A 394 38.07 -28.22 15.62
N CYS A 395 37.57 -26.97 15.57
CA CYS A 395 38.23 -25.83 16.21
C CYS A 395 38.36 -26.01 17.73
N LEU A 396 37.33 -26.49 18.43
CA LEU A 396 37.38 -26.78 19.87
C LEU A 396 38.29 -27.97 20.22
N GLY A 397 38.26 -29.03 19.42
CA GLY A 397 39.08 -30.24 19.60
C GLY A 397 40.57 -30.03 19.29
N SER A 398 40.91 -28.95 18.59
CA SER A 398 42.31 -28.58 18.31
C SER A 398 43.05 -28.03 19.54
N PHE A 399 42.33 -27.65 20.62
CA PHE A 399 42.92 -27.04 21.82
C PHE A 399 42.86 -27.91 23.09
N ILE A 400 42.04 -28.97 23.15
CA ILE A 400 41.90 -29.83 24.35
C ILE A 400 41.80 -31.31 23.94
N PRO A 401 42.81 -32.16 24.22
CA PRO A 401 42.85 -33.57 23.78
C PRO A 401 41.67 -34.41 24.27
N LEU A 402 41.21 -34.18 25.50
CA LEU A 402 40.09 -34.91 26.11
C LEU A 402 38.74 -34.59 25.43
N ALA A 403 38.58 -33.35 24.95
CA ALA A 403 37.37 -32.92 24.24
C ALA A 403 37.26 -33.58 22.86
N GLY A 404 38.40 -33.89 22.22
CA GLY A 404 38.45 -34.57 20.93
C GLY A 404 37.78 -35.95 20.96
N TYR A 405 38.07 -36.78 21.97
CA TYR A 405 37.47 -38.12 22.08
C TYR A 405 35.96 -38.08 22.32
N LEU A 406 35.51 -37.14 23.16
CA LEU A 406 34.08 -36.93 23.41
C LEU A 406 33.35 -36.45 22.15
N ALA A 407 33.98 -35.55 21.37
CA ALA A 407 33.44 -35.10 20.09
C ALA A 407 33.34 -36.24 19.07
N THR A 408 34.35 -37.11 18.97
CA THR A 408 34.34 -38.27 18.07
C THR A 408 33.26 -39.29 18.46
N GLY A 409 33.07 -39.54 19.77
CA GLY A 409 32.00 -40.39 20.28
C GLY A 409 30.60 -39.82 20.05
N LEU A 410 30.43 -38.49 20.18
CA LEU A 410 29.18 -37.80 19.88
C LEU A 410 28.86 -37.87 18.38
N LEU A 411 29.85 -37.60 17.50
CA LEU A 411 29.70 -37.72 16.05
C LEU A 411 29.35 -39.14 15.61
N PHE A 412 29.92 -40.17 16.25
CA PHE A 412 29.58 -41.57 15.98
C PHE A 412 28.16 -41.93 16.44
N SER A 413 27.74 -41.43 17.60
CA SER A 413 26.38 -41.64 18.11
C SER A 413 25.34 -40.98 17.20
N ILE A 414 25.64 -39.78 16.71
CA ILE A 414 24.83 -39.05 15.72
C ILE A 414 24.79 -39.83 14.39
N PHE A 415 25.94 -40.36 13.93
CA PHE A 415 26.03 -41.19 12.72
C PHE A 415 25.09 -42.39 12.74
N LEU A 416 24.97 -43.05 13.89
CA LEU A 416 24.07 -44.18 14.08
C LEU A 416 22.60 -43.75 14.05
N ALA A 417 22.29 -42.56 14.58
CA ALA A 417 20.95 -42.00 14.64
C ALA A 417 20.45 -41.39 13.30
N THR A 418 21.34 -41.04 12.35
CA THR A 418 20.95 -40.45 11.06
C THR A 418 20.39 -41.49 10.08
N PRO A 419 19.31 -41.24 9.30
CA PRO A 419 18.76 -42.16 8.30
C PRO A 419 19.75 -42.53 7.18
N ARG A 420 19.63 -43.74 6.62
CA ARG A 420 20.64 -44.35 5.72
C ARG A 420 21.00 -43.53 4.47
N GLY A 421 20.07 -42.72 3.95
CA GLY A 421 20.26 -41.92 2.73
C GLY A 421 21.25 -40.75 2.89
N GLU A 422 21.47 -40.26 4.10
CA GLU A 422 22.30 -39.07 4.37
C GLU A 422 23.68 -39.40 4.97
N ARG A 423 23.96 -40.69 5.19
CA ARG A 423 25.18 -41.16 5.88
C ARG A 423 26.48 -41.01 5.07
N ALA A 424 26.41 -40.81 3.75
CA ALA A 424 27.60 -40.79 2.90
C ALA A 424 28.56 -39.64 3.26
N VAL A 425 28.01 -38.46 3.49
CA VAL A 425 28.74 -37.25 3.89
C VAL A 425 29.31 -37.42 5.31
N LEU A 426 28.50 -37.99 6.20
CA LEU A 426 28.86 -38.24 7.60
C LEU A 426 29.94 -39.33 7.77
N LYS A 427 30.03 -40.31 6.85
CA LYS A 427 31.12 -41.31 6.81
C LYS A 427 32.49 -40.67 6.56
N ALA A 428 32.58 -39.78 5.56
CA ALA A 428 33.83 -39.10 5.24
C ALA A 428 34.34 -38.26 6.43
N PHE A 429 33.42 -37.56 7.11
CA PHE A 429 33.74 -36.77 8.29
C PHE A 429 34.13 -37.61 9.52
N LEU A 430 33.47 -38.76 9.74
CA LEU A 430 33.84 -39.69 10.80
C LEU A 430 35.27 -40.24 10.60
N VAL A 431 35.65 -40.55 9.35
CA VAL A 431 37.00 -41.00 9.01
C VAL A 431 38.03 -39.91 9.33
N VAL A 432 37.78 -38.65 8.97
CA VAL A 432 38.69 -37.54 9.29
C VAL A 432 38.83 -37.33 10.81
N ALA A 433 37.73 -37.39 11.57
CA ALA A 433 37.77 -37.26 13.03
C ALA A 433 38.52 -38.42 13.72
N ILE A 434 38.35 -39.65 13.22
CA ILE A 434 39.10 -40.83 13.70
C ILE A 434 40.58 -40.67 13.39
N LEU A 435 40.95 -40.26 12.18
CA LEU A 435 42.34 -40.03 11.79
C LEU A 435 43.00 -38.91 12.61
N ALA A 436 42.29 -37.82 12.89
CA ALA A 436 42.77 -36.75 13.77
C ALA A 436 42.97 -37.24 15.22
N SER A 437 42.05 -38.07 15.73
CA SER A 437 42.16 -38.70 17.06
C SER A 437 43.35 -39.66 17.14
N ILE A 438 43.59 -40.44 16.08
CA ILE A 438 44.75 -41.34 15.94
C ILE A 438 46.05 -40.52 15.83
N GLY A 439 46.02 -39.37 15.14
CA GLY A 439 47.14 -38.45 15.09
C GLY A 439 47.53 -37.92 16.48
N TRP A 440 46.55 -37.58 17.32
CA TRP A 440 46.79 -37.14 18.69
C TRP A 440 47.19 -38.28 19.63
N THR A 441 46.66 -39.51 19.51
CA THR A 441 47.21 -40.65 20.26
C THR A 441 48.64 -40.92 19.84
N ALA A 442 48.95 -40.90 18.54
CA ALA A 442 50.32 -41.12 18.05
C ALA A 442 51.26 -40.01 18.52
N LEU A 443 50.85 -38.74 18.50
CA LEU A 443 51.61 -37.60 19.01
C LEU A 443 51.75 -37.63 20.53
N GLY A 444 50.70 -37.98 21.28
CA GLY A 444 50.73 -38.18 22.72
C GLY A 444 51.57 -39.40 23.13
N THR A 445 51.60 -40.45 22.31
CA THR A 445 52.46 -41.62 22.49
C THR A 445 53.90 -41.29 22.09
N LEU A 446 54.15 -40.43 21.10
CA LEU A 446 55.47 -39.91 20.73
C LEU A 446 56.01 -38.92 21.78
N ILE A 447 55.17 -38.09 22.38
CA ILE A 447 55.53 -37.22 23.52
C ILE A 447 55.72 -38.09 24.77
N GLY A 448 54.89 -39.11 24.99
CA GLY A 448 55.03 -40.06 26.09
C GLY A 448 56.27 -40.95 25.96
N PHE A 449 56.60 -41.44 24.76
CA PHE A 449 57.84 -42.18 24.47
C PHE A 449 59.06 -41.26 24.42
N GLY A 450 58.90 -40.03 23.92
CA GLY A 450 59.94 -39.01 23.86
C GLY A 450 60.32 -38.48 25.22
N LEU A 451 59.38 -38.37 26.17
CA LEU A 451 59.65 -37.98 27.55
C LEU A 451 60.11 -39.15 28.43
N THR A 452 59.86 -40.41 28.03
CA THR A 452 60.31 -41.61 28.78
C THR A 452 61.57 -42.27 28.21
N LYS A 453 62.12 -41.78 27.08
CA LYS A 453 63.40 -42.24 26.52
C LYS A 453 64.43 -41.14 26.27
N VAL A 454 64.28 -39.98 26.90
CA VAL A 454 65.38 -39.01 26.95
C VAL A 454 65.98 -39.04 28.35
N ASP A 455 67.17 -39.64 28.41
CA ASP A 455 68.11 -39.41 29.49
C ASP A 455 68.55 -37.93 29.41
N TRP A 456 68.00 -37.12 30.30
CA TRP A 456 68.24 -35.68 30.39
C TRP A 456 69.69 -35.32 30.76
N SER A 457 70.58 -36.31 30.89
CA SER A 457 72.02 -36.11 31.13
C SER A 457 72.90 -36.00 29.88
N ARG A 458 72.35 -36.13 28.65
CA ARG A 458 73.17 -36.22 27.41
C ARG A 458 73.00 -35.12 26.33
N VAL A 459 72.19 -34.08 26.49
CA VAL A 459 72.09 -33.00 25.47
C VAL A 459 72.20 -31.60 26.08
N ASN A 460 73.37 -31.37 26.66
CA ASN A 460 74.13 -30.12 26.66
C ASN A 460 75.57 -30.64 26.43
N PRO A 461 76.45 -30.18 25.51
CA PRO A 461 76.60 -28.81 25.00
C PRO A 461 77.14 -28.64 23.53
N TRP A 462 77.11 -27.39 23.03
CA TRP A 462 78.17 -26.72 22.24
C TRP A 462 78.69 -27.20 20.85
N ARG A 463 78.89 -26.16 20.01
CA ARG A 463 79.68 -25.99 18.76
C ARG A 463 78.97 -26.29 17.45
N GLU A 464 78.48 -25.26 16.75
CA GLU A 464 79.23 -24.27 15.92
C GLU A 464 80.01 -24.88 14.78
N ASN A 465 79.67 -24.39 13.57
CA ASN A 465 80.46 -24.22 12.33
C ASN A 465 79.85 -24.91 11.10
N HIS A 466 79.54 -24.24 9.97
CA HIS A 466 79.94 -22.92 9.46
C HIS A 466 78.97 -22.47 8.34
N SER A 467 78.59 -21.18 8.36
CA SER A 467 78.37 -20.23 7.23
C SER A 467 77.65 -20.68 5.94
N GLN A 468 76.39 -20.27 5.68
CA GLN A 468 75.89 -18.98 5.10
C GLN A 468 75.76 -18.98 3.55
N PRO A 469 74.95 -18.09 2.91
CA PRO A 469 74.01 -17.09 3.44
C PRO A 469 72.59 -17.10 2.80
N ALA A 470 71.81 -16.10 3.22
CA ALA A 470 70.36 -15.97 3.21
C ALA A 470 69.73 -15.20 2.03
N SER A 471 68.39 -15.32 1.96
CA SER A 471 67.38 -14.28 1.64
C SER A 471 67.11 -13.92 0.16
N PRO A 472 65.93 -13.35 -0.22
CA PRO A 472 64.86 -12.81 0.64
C PRO A 472 63.39 -13.15 0.25
N THR A 473 62.49 -13.10 1.23
CA THR A 473 61.08 -12.60 1.14
C THR A 473 61.12 -11.06 1.19
N PRO A 474 60.15 -10.22 0.70
CA PRO A 474 58.74 -10.27 1.14
C PRO A 474 57.64 -9.52 0.30
N THR A 475 56.39 -9.56 0.81
CA THR A 475 55.37 -8.47 0.95
C THR A 475 54.79 -7.65 -0.23
N GLY A 476 53.45 -7.65 -0.34
CA GLY A 476 52.61 -6.43 -0.48
C GLY A 476 52.26 -5.91 -1.89
N PHE A 477 51.03 -5.39 -2.04
CA PHE A 477 50.55 -4.65 -3.22
C PHE A 477 51.17 -3.25 -3.28
N PHE A 478 51.46 -2.76 -4.49
CA PHE A 478 51.87 -1.37 -4.74
C PHE A 478 51.01 -0.76 -5.85
N LEU A 479 50.75 0.54 -5.74
CA LEU A 479 50.20 1.38 -6.81
C LEU A 479 51.36 1.87 -7.67
N ASP A 480 51.23 1.79 -8.99
CA ASP A 480 52.21 2.38 -9.89
C ASP A 480 51.98 3.91 -10.03
N SER A 481 52.90 4.61 -10.69
CA SER A 481 52.89 6.07 -10.86
C SER A 481 51.72 6.63 -11.70
N ARG A 482 50.74 5.80 -12.07
CA ARG A 482 49.46 6.16 -12.69
C ARG A 482 48.23 5.71 -11.88
N ASN A 483 48.44 5.27 -10.64
CA ASN A 483 47.39 4.96 -9.66
C ASN A 483 46.47 3.77 -10.04
N GLU A 484 46.98 2.79 -10.79
CA GLU A 484 46.28 1.52 -11.07
C GLU A 484 46.91 0.35 -10.30
N VAL A 485 46.08 -0.57 -9.80
CA VAL A 485 46.50 -1.75 -9.01
C VAL A 485 46.72 -2.94 -9.96
N ALA A 486 47.94 -3.47 -10.02
CA ALA A 486 48.27 -4.69 -10.76
C ALA A 486 48.99 -5.72 -9.87
N TYR A 487 48.71 -7.01 -10.07
CA TYR A 487 49.39 -8.14 -9.43
C TYR A 487 50.12 -9.01 -10.46
N ARG A 488 51.28 -9.56 -10.09
CA ARG A 488 52.15 -10.37 -10.96
C ARG A 488 52.09 -11.84 -10.53
N THR A 489 51.85 -12.75 -11.47
CA THR A 489 52.16 -14.18 -11.29
C THR A 489 52.88 -14.74 -12.51
N GLU A 490 53.89 -15.56 -12.23
CA GLU A 490 54.78 -16.21 -13.20
C GLU A 490 54.04 -17.29 -13.99
N LYS A 491 53.47 -16.94 -15.15
CA LYS A 491 53.51 -17.68 -16.43
C LYS A 491 52.39 -17.18 -17.36
N ARG A 492 52.83 -16.48 -18.42
CA ARG A 492 52.09 -15.91 -19.58
C ARG A 492 51.28 -14.62 -19.36
N LEU A 493 51.68 -13.60 -20.13
CA LEU A 493 50.93 -12.40 -20.50
C LEU A 493 49.91 -12.76 -21.60
N VAL A 494 48.67 -12.31 -21.49
CA VAL A 494 47.68 -12.32 -22.60
C VAL A 494 47.21 -10.88 -22.81
N PRO A 495 47.47 -10.24 -23.98
CA PRO A 495 47.06 -8.85 -24.26
C PRO A 495 45.79 -8.71 -25.12
N GLY A 496 45.02 -7.63 -24.86
CA GLY A 496 44.01 -6.99 -25.76
C GLY A 496 42.60 -7.61 -25.72
N THR A 497 41.48 -6.87 -25.70
CA THR A 497 41.19 -5.64 -26.46
C THR A 497 40.52 -4.53 -25.62
N VAL A 498 40.94 -3.33 -26.01
CA VAL A 498 40.57 -1.95 -25.67
C VAL A 498 39.06 -1.68 -25.54
N VAL A 499 38.71 -0.89 -24.52
CA VAL A 499 37.51 -0.07 -24.43
C VAL A 499 37.97 1.39 -24.46
N ASP A 500 37.32 2.26 -25.24
CA ASP A 500 37.63 3.69 -25.26
C ASP A 500 37.15 4.40 -23.98
N SER A 501 37.58 5.66 -23.80
CA SER A 501 37.39 6.45 -22.57
C SER A 501 35.93 6.83 -22.25
N ARG A 502 34.92 6.32 -22.97
CA ARG A 502 33.49 6.39 -22.61
C ARG A 502 32.71 5.08 -22.94
N GLY A 503 33.40 3.94 -23.14
CA GLY A 503 32.94 2.81 -23.96
C GLY A 503 31.84 1.87 -23.44
N GLY A 504 30.64 2.05 -23.99
CA GLY A 504 29.65 1.00 -24.24
C GLY A 504 29.99 0.14 -25.48
N PRO A 505 29.16 -0.87 -25.83
CA PRO A 505 29.50 -1.92 -26.79
C PRO A 505 29.48 -1.48 -28.26
N ALA A 506 30.42 -2.03 -29.04
CA ALA A 506 30.55 -1.80 -30.48
C ALA A 506 29.79 -2.85 -31.31
N TRP A 507 28.82 -2.33 -32.09
CA TRP A 507 28.25 -2.82 -33.35
C TRP A 507 27.18 -3.93 -33.38
N ASP A 508 26.09 -3.55 -34.06
CA ASP A 508 24.85 -4.27 -34.43
C ASP A 508 24.86 -4.41 -35.98
N PRO A 509 24.69 -5.62 -36.57
CA PRO A 509 24.78 -5.82 -38.00
C PRO A 509 23.38 -5.85 -38.63
N GLY A 510 22.92 -4.72 -39.17
CA GLY A 510 21.70 -4.72 -39.96
C GLY A 510 21.37 -3.38 -40.58
N ILE A 511 21.25 -3.38 -41.91
CA ILE A 511 20.61 -2.37 -42.76
C ILE A 511 21.57 -1.27 -43.24
N ALA A 512 22.09 -1.53 -44.44
CA ALA A 512 22.66 -0.54 -45.33
C ALA A 512 21.56 0.16 -46.15
N LEU A 513 21.90 1.38 -46.59
CA LEU A 513 21.34 2.15 -47.70
C LEU A 513 19.94 2.74 -47.50
N GLU A 514 19.90 3.96 -46.97
CA GLU A 514 19.75 5.13 -47.85
C GLU A 514 20.24 6.38 -47.10
N GLU A 515 21.45 6.80 -47.49
CA GLU A 515 21.78 8.21 -47.66
C GLU A 515 20.53 9.04 -47.99
N PHE A 516 20.26 10.12 -47.28
CA PHE A 516 20.81 11.42 -47.66
C PHE A 516 20.15 12.56 -46.87
N HIS A 517 21.00 13.53 -46.57
CA HIS A 517 20.72 14.94 -46.33
C HIS A 517 20.11 15.40 -45.00
N ASP A 518 21.05 15.80 -44.15
CA ASP A 518 21.26 17.19 -43.74
C ASP A 518 20.18 17.89 -42.90
N ARG A 519 20.53 18.01 -41.62
CA ARG A 519 21.00 19.30 -41.06
C ARG A 519 20.57 20.53 -41.85
N VAL A 520 19.38 21.01 -41.52
CA VAL A 520 19.13 22.46 -41.40
C VAL A 520 18.87 22.73 -39.92
N SER A 521 19.89 23.36 -39.32
CA SER A 521 19.87 24.28 -38.17
C SER A 521 19.35 23.81 -36.82
#